data_AF-Q50ED8-F1
#
_entry.id   AF-Q50ED8-F1
#
_cell.length_a   1.000
_cell.length_b   1.000
_cell.length_c   1.000
_cell.angle_alpha   90.00
_cell.angle_beta   90.00
_cell.angle_gamma   90.00
#
_symmetry.space_group_name_H-M   'P 1'
#
loop_
_entity.id
_entity.type
_entity.pdbx_description
1 polymer ?
#
loop_
_entity_poly.entity_id
_entity_poly.type
_entity_poly.pdbx_seq_one_letter_code
_entity_poly.pdbx_strand_id
1 'polypeptide(L)' 'MQTLLNKGDLDELFQDHLERAINSLLQAELTAFLDYEKYDRNGFNSGNSRNGNYSRTFKTEYGELNLTIPRDR' A
#
# COMPACT_ATOMS: atom_id res chain seq x y z
N MET A 1 -6.12 3.33 -19.22
CA MET A 1 -6.45 3.11 -20.65
C MET A 1 -7.11 4.34 -21.31
N GLN A 2 -8.04 5.06 -20.65
CA GLN A 2 -8.68 6.24 -21.25
C GLN A 2 -7.78 7.49 -21.28
N THR A 3 -6.86 7.65 -20.33
CA THR A 3 -5.93 8.80 -20.23
C THR A 3 -4.96 8.92 -21.42
N LEU A 4 -4.36 7.79 -21.86
CA LEU A 4 -3.48 7.76 -23.04
C LEU A 4 -4.21 8.11 -24.34
N LEU A 5 -5.51 7.81 -24.41
CA LEU A 5 -6.38 8.15 -25.54
C LEU A 5 -6.85 9.60 -25.49
N ASN A 6 -6.97 10.18 -24.29
CA ASN A 6 -7.53 11.51 -24.06
C ASN A 6 -6.46 12.62 -23.97
N LYS A 7 -5.19 12.33 -24.26
CA LYS A 7 -4.04 13.24 -23.99
C LYS A 7 -4.07 13.78 -22.55
N GLY A 8 -4.51 12.95 -21.60
CA GLY A 8 -4.53 13.29 -20.19
C GLY A 8 -3.11 13.44 -19.64
N ASP A 9 -2.99 14.03 -18.45
CA ASP A 9 -1.71 14.23 -17.80
C ASP A 9 -1.08 12.87 -17.44
N LEU A 10 0.11 12.59 -17.97
CA LEU A 10 0.81 11.33 -17.72
C LEU A 10 1.24 11.24 -16.26
N ASP A 11 1.57 12.37 -15.66
CA ASP A 11 2.08 12.43 -14.28
C ASP A 11 0.99 12.01 -13.28
N GLU A 12 -0.27 12.41 -13.51
CA GLU A 12 -1.42 11.98 -12.69
C GLU A 12 -1.65 10.46 -12.78
N LEU A 13 -1.51 9.88 -13.99
CA LEU A 13 -1.62 8.44 -14.16
C LEU A 13 -0.50 7.70 -13.43
N PHE A 14 0.73 8.18 -13.53
CA PHE A 14 1.86 7.60 -12.82
C PHE A 14 1.68 7.72 -11.32
N GLN A 15 1.20 8.86 -10.82
CA GLN A 15 0.91 9.09 -9.41
C GLN A 15 -0.11 8.07 -8.87
N ASP A 16 -1.25 7.88 -9.54
CA ASP A 16 -2.28 6.91 -9.12
C ASP A 16 -1.74 5.47 -9.12
N HIS A 17 -1.00 5.08 -10.16
CA HIS A 17 -0.43 3.74 -10.24
C HIS A 17 0.67 3.52 -9.20
N LEU A 18 1.49 4.53 -8.95
CA LEU A 18 2.53 4.51 -7.93
C LEU A 18 1.91 4.39 -6.53
N GLU A 19 0.86 5.16 -6.24
CA GLU A 19 0.13 5.08 -4.96
C GLU A 19 -0.42 3.67 -4.74
N ARG A 20 -1.08 3.09 -5.74
CA ARG A 20 -1.63 1.73 -5.66
C ARG A 20 -0.52 0.70 -5.48
N ALA A 21 0.55 0.79 -6.26
CA ALA A 21 1.67 -0.14 -6.20
C ALA A 21 2.33 -0.13 -4.81
N ILE A 22 2.61 1.05 -4.26
CA ILE A 22 3.22 1.19 -2.94
C ILE A 22 2.27 0.65 -1.85
N ASN A 23 0.98 1.00 -1.91
CA ASN A 23 0.02 0.48 -0.94
C ASN A 23 -0.08 -1.04 -0.96
N SER A 24 -0.06 -1.67 -2.14
CA SER A 24 -0.02 -3.13 -2.26
C SER A 24 1.29 -3.73 -1.74
N LEU A 25 2.42 -3.09 -2.06
CA LEU A 25 3.75 -3.53 -1.64
C LEU A 25 3.89 -3.51 -0.11
N LEU A 26 3.43 -2.45 0.55
CA LEU A 26 3.44 -2.37 2.02
C LEU A 26 2.63 -3.49 2.69
N GLN A 27 1.48 -3.88 2.11
CA GLN A 27 0.70 -5.01 2.65
C GLN A 27 1.45 -6.34 2.48
N ALA A 28 2.09 -6.54 1.34
CA ALA A 28 2.88 -7.73 1.04
C ALA A 28 4.13 -7.80 1.94
N GLU A 29 4.80 -6.68 2.20
CA GLU A 29 5.91 -6.60 3.14
C GLU A 29 5.49 -7.00 4.56
N LEU A 30 4.33 -6.54 5.04
CA LEU A 30 3.83 -6.95 6.35
C LEU A 30 3.48 -8.45 6.38
N THR A 31 2.91 -9.00 5.30
CA THR A 31 2.71 -10.45 5.17
C THR A 31 4.03 -11.20 5.28
N ALA A 32 5.05 -10.79 4.51
CA ALA A 32 6.36 -11.43 4.52
C ALA A 32 7.05 -11.32 5.89
N PHE A 33 6.88 -10.19 6.59
CA PHE A 33 7.45 -10.00 7.92
C PHE A 33 6.79 -10.86 9.00
N LEU A 34 5.44 -10.96 8.96
CA LEU A 34 4.68 -11.74 9.93
C LEU A 34 4.63 -13.24 9.60
N ASP A 35 4.96 -13.62 8.37
CA ASP A 35 4.89 -14.98 7.83
C ASP A 35 3.46 -15.59 7.84
N TYR A 36 2.44 -14.72 7.78
CA TYR A 36 1.05 -15.15 7.62
C TYR A 36 0.17 -14.09 6.97
N GLU A 37 -0.87 -14.56 6.26
CA GLU A 37 -1.82 -13.70 5.57
C GLU A 37 -2.86 -13.08 6.49
N LYS A 38 -3.52 -12.02 6.03
CA LYS A 38 -4.61 -11.41 6.80
C LYS A 38 -5.72 -12.44 7.05
N TYR A 39 -6.07 -12.61 8.33
CA TYR A 39 -7.04 -13.60 8.83
C TYR A 39 -6.60 -15.07 8.77
N ASP A 40 -5.33 -15.35 8.46
CA ASP A 40 -4.80 -16.70 8.55
C ASP A 40 -4.76 -17.19 10.02
N ARG A 41 -5.12 -18.46 10.22
CA ARG A 41 -5.03 -19.15 11.51
C ARG A 41 -3.59 -19.25 12.02
N ASN A 42 -2.62 -19.26 11.11
CA ASN A 42 -1.20 -19.26 11.47
C ASN A 42 -0.80 -18.02 12.31
N GLY A 43 -1.53 -16.91 12.19
CA GLY A 43 -1.31 -15.71 12.99
C GLY A 43 -1.84 -15.77 14.43
N PHE A 44 -2.56 -16.84 14.82
CA PHE A 44 -3.13 -16.96 16.16
C PHE A 44 -2.05 -17.46 17.13
N ASN A 45 -1.87 -16.74 18.25
CA ASN A 45 -0.85 -17.05 19.26
C ASN A 45 0.60 -17.07 18.71
N SER A 46 0.86 -16.38 17.59
CA SER A 46 2.20 -16.27 16.98
C SER A 46 3.12 -15.26 17.70
N GLY A 47 2.60 -14.53 18.69
CA GLY A 47 3.33 -13.52 19.47
C GLY A 47 3.24 -12.10 18.91
N ASN A 48 2.98 -11.94 17.61
CA ASN A 48 2.75 -10.64 16.98
C ASN A 48 1.52 -10.67 16.04
N SER A 49 0.74 -9.59 16.03
CA SER A 49 -0.54 -9.52 15.34
C SER A 49 -0.67 -8.25 14.50
N ARG A 50 -1.28 -8.37 13.31
CA ARG A 50 -1.69 -7.19 12.53
C ARG A 50 -2.60 -6.29 13.39
N ASN A 51 -2.29 -5.00 13.45
CA ASN A 51 -2.91 -4.02 14.33
C ASN A 51 -3.37 -2.77 13.59
N GLY A 52 -4.19 -2.99 12.56
CA GLY A 52 -4.80 -1.94 11.75
C GLY A 52 -3.81 -1.27 10.80
N ASN A 53 -4.15 -0.04 10.42
CA ASN A 53 -3.35 0.81 9.55
C ASN A 53 -3.50 2.28 9.97
N TYR A 54 -2.64 3.15 9.42
CA TYR A 54 -2.79 4.59 9.52
C TYR A 54 -2.48 5.25 8.17
N SER A 55 -3.09 6.40 7.93
CA SER A 55 -2.87 7.17 6.72
C SER A 55 -1.65 8.08 6.87
N ARG A 56 -0.83 8.16 5.83
CA ARG A 56 0.27 9.12 5.74
C ARG A 56 0.44 9.62 4.32
N THR A 57 0.52 10.93 4.17
CA THR A 57 0.77 11.58 2.89
C THR A 57 2.28 11.81 2.69
N PHE A 58 2.79 11.48 1.51
CA PHE A 58 4.19 11.68 1.12
C PHE A 58 4.27 12.56 -0.12
N LYS A 59 5.19 13.53 -0.09
CA LYS A 59 5.47 14.38 -1.26
C LYS A 59 6.49 13.69 -2.14
N THR A 60 6.15 13.50 -3.40
CA THR A 60 7.02 12.91 -4.43
C THR A 60 7.12 13.85 -5.63
N GLU A 61 8.01 13.53 -6.57
CA GLU A 61 8.13 14.30 -7.82
C GLU A 61 6.86 14.24 -8.68
N TYR A 62 6.08 13.16 -8.57
CA TYR A 62 4.81 12.95 -9.27
C TYR A 62 3.60 13.48 -8.48
N GLY A 63 3.82 14.22 -7.39
CA GLY A 63 2.75 14.76 -6.54
C GLY A 63 2.66 14.11 -5.16
N GLU A 64 1.55 14.35 -4.47
CA GLU A 64 1.31 13.82 -3.12
C GLU A 64 0.69 12.41 -3.18
N LEU A 65 1.35 11.44 -2.55
CA LEU A 65 0.86 10.07 -2.44
C LEU A 65 0.18 9.86 -1.09
N ASN A 66 -1.03 9.33 -1.10
CA ASN A 66 -1.77 8.98 0.11
C ASN A 66 -1.61 7.49 0.41
N LEU A 67 -0.75 7.19 1.38
CA LEU A 67 -0.41 5.82 1.72
C LEU A 67 -1.18 5.34 2.95
N THR A 68 -1.63 4.09 2.89
CA THR A 68 -2.24 3.36 4.01
C THR A 68 -1.20 2.42 4.59
N ILE A 69 -0.50 2.86 5.62
CA ILE A 69 0.61 2.13 6.22
C ILE A 69 0.06 1.05 7.17
N PRO A 70 0.29 -0.24 6.87
CA PRO A 70 -0.12 -1.32 7.76
C PRO A 70 0.78 -1.40 8.99
N ARG A 71 0.24 -1.92 10.09
CA ARG A 71 0.99 -2.08 11.34
C ARG A 71 0.81 -3.46 11.95
N ASP A 72 1.80 -3.88 12.70
CA ASP A 72 1.78 -4.97 13.65
C ASP A 72 1.61 -4.44 15.10
N ARG A 73 1.66 -5.33 16.10
CA ARG A 73 1.27 -5.04 17.49
C ARG A 73 2.46 -4.83 18.41
#